data_AF-A0A4P8PH58-F1
#
_entry.id   AF-A0A4P8PH58-F1
#
_cell.length_a   1.000
_cell.length_b   1.000
_cell.length_c   1.000
_cell.angle_alpha   90.00
_cell.angle_beta   90.00
_cell.angle_gamma   90.00
#
_symmetry.space_group_name_H-M   'P 1'
#
loop_
_entity.id
_entity.type
_entity.pdbx_description
1 polymer ?
#
loop_
_entity_poly.entity_id
_entity_poly.type
_entity_poly.pdbx_seq_one_letter_code
_entity_poly.pdbx_strand_id
1 'polypeptide(L)'
;MSEEEVTGSGLETDNGVAAAARGPQYSPQDEDAGEDRAAMGRCRGMSGCRVAALVAAVLTACLGVAMLAGGYNALFDAALKSQLEIKEGSRSYEIWRKTPFPLILKVYLFNITNAEAFQKGAKPDLQECGPYVWREYHEKKNITFNANNTVTYFQQRWWIWDEELSGNNSRDDVIVTLNTVPVAAAWNVHTSALLLGMLNGIFTKVKEKAVVTTTAEQILFSGYEDPVLDWMKENPPFSSFTTYDKFAWFYGRNLTTYYDGLFNMKTGADTLENLGKIDWWNKTRSTPFFSPPCNSVTGSAGEMFPPNQKRDHVIIYSSDLCMSVKLHYKENVTNDGIRGYRFWGSNTTFANGSVVPGNECYCVKDTCAPTGLLNAESCRMGAPAFISFPHFFNADPYLLNMVNGLKPEEEKHAFHMDIIPELGTPMNVAARVQINIRIQPYKGTGKFHFDRIDILKDLPNAYLPMLWFEEKAAMPPDMAPSIKTLLFLLDTPTLTIIWSLFVAIGVIVVVGILLDHWRKHRVYDPLLDPLM
;
A
#
# COMPACT_ATOMS: atom_id res chain seq x y z
N MET A 1 58.17 -15.52 0.84
CA MET A 1 57.70 -16.32 1.98
C MET A 1 56.73 -17.35 1.40
N SER A 2 57.28 -18.27 0.62
CA SER A 2 57.84 -19.58 1.04
C SER A 2 56.70 -20.59 1.07
N GLU A 3 56.39 -21.26 -0.04
CA GLU A 3 57.13 -22.42 -0.61
C GLU A 3 57.39 -23.49 0.43
N GLU A 4 56.83 -24.68 0.20
CA GLU A 4 57.67 -25.88 0.05
C GLU A 4 56.94 -26.93 -0.80
N GLU A 5 57.69 -27.40 -1.79
CA GLU A 5 57.39 -28.39 -2.81
C GLU A 5 58.45 -29.52 -2.63
N VAL A 6 58.40 -30.51 -3.54
CA VAL A 6 59.45 -31.47 -3.91
C VAL A 6 59.62 -32.67 -2.96
N THR A 7 59.79 -33.94 -3.36
CA THR A 7 60.46 -34.66 -4.48
C THR A 7 59.90 -36.11 -4.49
N GLY A 8 60.04 -36.99 -5.47
CA GLY A 8 60.87 -37.10 -6.68
C GLY A 8 60.88 -38.58 -7.13
N SER A 9 60.76 -38.86 -8.43
CA SER A 9 61.78 -39.51 -9.30
C SER A 9 61.50 -41.02 -9.50
N GLY A 10 61.71 -41.67 -10.64
CA GLY A 10 62.26 -41.32 -11.96
C GLY A 10 62.66 -42.62 -12.69
N LEU A 11 62.42 -42.67 -14.00
CA LEU A 11 63.11 -43.39 -15.11
C LEU A 11 63.79 -44.76 -14.89
N GLU A 12 63.52 -45.72 -15.79
CA GLU A 12 64.48 -46.21 -16.81
C GLU A 12 63.89 -47.27 -17.75
N THR A 13 64.52 -47.39 -18.92
CA THR A 13 64.17 -48.19 -20.10
C THR A 13 65.00 -49.48 -20.25
N ASP A 14 64.45 -50.42 -21.03
CA ASP A 14 65.12 -51.19 -22.11
C ASP A 14 65.37 -52.72 -21.95
N ASN A 15 65.20 -53.42 -23.09
CA ASN A 15 65.61 -54.80 -23.46
C ASN A 15 64.96 -55.98 -22.70
N GLY A 16 64.56 -57.12 -23.27
CA GLY A 16 64.78 -57.79 -24.55
C GLY A 16 64.77 -59.31 -24.32
N VAL A 17 64.49 -60.11 -25.37
CA VAL A 17 64.84 -61.54 -25.55
C VAL A 17 63.82 -62.66 -25.17
N ALA A 18 63.22 -63.20 -26.25
CA ALA A 18 63.12 -64.61 -26.72
C ALA A 18 62.61 -65.80 -25.87
N ALA A 19 61.67 -66.56 -26.48
CA ALA A 19 61.69 -68.03 -26.69
C ALA A 19 60.40 -68.41 -27.47
N ALA A 20 60.39 -68.74 -28.78
CA ALA A 20 60.85 -69.95 -29.47
C ALA A 20 60.17 -71.26 -29.02
N ALA A 21 59.22 -71.79 -29.81
CA ALA A 21 59.08 -73.24 -30.05
C ALA A 21 58.15 -73.61 -31.23
N ARG A 22 58.80 -74.15 -32.29
CA ARG A 22 58.45 -75.31 -33.15
C ARG A 22 57.31 -75.20 -34.19
N GLY A 23 57.70 -75.40 -35.47
CA GLY A 23 56.87 -75.49 -36.69
C GLY A 23 56.25 -76.88 -36.93
N PRO A 24 56.17 -77.43 -38.18
CA PRO A 24 56.45 -76.85 -39.51
C PRO A 24 55.41 -77.22 -40.63
N GLN A 25 55.74 -76.84 -41.89
CA GLN A 25 55.34 -77.43 -43.20
C GLN A 25 53.92 -77.17 -43.75
N TYR A 26 53.78 -76.45 -44.86
CA TYR A 26 53.89 -76.81 -46.30
C TYR A 26 52.57 -77.35 -46.90
N SER A 27 52.16 -76.67 -47.97
CA SER A 27 50.96 -76.83 -48.85
C SER A 27 50.88 -78.20 -49.55
N PRO A 28 49.74 -78.65 -50.15
CA PRO A 28 49.21 -78.08 -51.41
C PRO A 28 47.67 -78.15 -51.63
N GLN A 29 47.22 -77.25 -52.53
CA GLN A 29 46.20 -77.33 -53.60
C GLN A 29 44.90 -78.16 -53.49
N ASP A 30 43.91 -77.65 -54.25
CA ASP A 30 42.60 -78.20 -54.62
C ASP A 30 41.49 -77.98 -53.56
N GLU A 31 40.30 -77.47 -53.85
CA GLU A 31 39.45 -77.58 -55.02
C GLU A 31 38.31 -76.52 -54.94
N ASP A 32 37.74 -76.19 -56.11
CA ASP A 32 36.57 -75.31 -56.30
C ASP A 32 35.36 -75.69 -55.42
N ALA A 33 34.79 -74.69 -54.74
CA ALA A 33 33.36 -74.67 -54.39
C ALA A 33 32.91 -73.21 -54.24
N GLY A 34 32.19 -72.73 -55.26
CA GLY A 34 31.53 -71.43 -55.22
C GLY A 34 30.45 -71.41 -54.15
N GLU A 35 30.51 -70.40 -53.29
CA GLU A 35 29.42 -70.04 -52.39
C GLU A 35 29.29 -68.51 -52.37
N ASP A 36 28.09 -68.04 -52.73
CA ASP A 36 27.70 -66.66 -52.96
C ASP A 36 28.12 -65.71 -51.81
N ARG A 37 28.97 -64.74 -52.12
CA ARG A 37 29.16 -63.52 -51.32
C ARG A 37 28.65 -62.30 -52.07
N ALA A 38 27.45 -61.83 -51.74
CA ALA A 38 27.02 -60.44 -51.86
C ALA A 38 25.68 -60.29 -51.12
N ALA A 39 25.37 -59.29 -50.31
CA ALA A 39 26.10 -58.14 -49.80
C ALA A 39 25.46 -57.78 -48.45
N MET A 40 26.23 -57.80 -47.36
CA MET A 40 25.73 -57.30 -46.07
C MET A 40 25.76 -55.77 -46.13
N GLY A 41 24.60 -55.16 -46.36
CA GLY A 41 24.41 -53.71 -46.40
C GLY A 41 24.97 -53.07 -45.14
N ARG A 42 26.07 -52.33 -45.27
CA ARG A 42 26.68 -51.60 -44.17
C ARG A 42 25.77 -50.41 -43.85
N CYS A 43 24.89 -50.54 -42.85
CA CYS A 43 24.13 -49.42 -42.30
C CYS A 43 25.12 -48.32 -41.88
N ARG A 44 25.23 -47.25 -42.67
CA ARG A 44 26.00 -46.07 -42.31
C ARG A 44 25.26 -45.38 -41.16
N GLY A 45 25.70 -45.62 -39.92
CA GLY A 45 25.18 -44.94 -38.74
C GLY A 45 25.17 -43.42 -38.93
N MET A 46 24.19 -42.74 -38.36
CA MET A 46 24.15 -41.27 -38.37
C MET A 46 25.49 -40.71 -37.86
N SER A 47 26.07 -39.75 -38.60
CA SER A 47 27.30 -39.07 -38.15
C SER A 47 27.08 -38.45 -36.77
N GLY A 48 28.08 -38.44 -35.88
CA GLY A 48 27.96 -37.89 -34.52
C GLY A 48 27.37 -36.47 -34.46
N CYS A 49 27.68 -35.61 -35.43
CA CYS A 49 27.09 -34.26 -35.55
C CYS A 49 25.56 -34.27 -35.74
N ARG A 50 25.01 -35.26 -36.45
CA ARG A 50 23.55 -35.40 -36.68
C ARG A 50 22.84 -35.92 -35.43
N VAL A 51 23.49 -36.83 -34.70
CA VAL A 51 22.97 -37.31 -33.42
C VAL A 51 22.95 -36.16 -32.41
N ALA A 52 24.03 -35.37 -32.34
CA ALA A 52 24.09 -34.19 -31.47
C ALA A 52 23.00 -33.15 -31.83
N ALA A 53 22.81 -32.85 -33.12
CA ALA A 53 21.77 -31.93 -33.58
C ALA A 53 20.35 -32.45 -33.29
N LEU A 54 20.10 -33.74 -33.46
CA LEU A 54 18.82 -34.37 -33.14
C LEU A 54 18.54 -34.30 -31.63
N VAL A 55 19.53 -34.62 -30.79
CA VAL A 55 19.42 -34.51 -29.33
C VAL A 55 19.13 -33.07 -28.92
N ALA A 56 19.86 -32.09 -29.46
CA ALA A 56 19.63 -30.67 -29.17
C ALA A 56 18.23 -30.21 -29.59
N ALA A 57 17.73 -30.64 -30.75
CA ALA A 57 16.40 -30.30 -31.24
C ALA A 57 15.28 -30.91 -30.38
N VAL A 58 15.44 -32.17 -29.95
CA VAL A 58 14.51 -32.83 -29.03
C VAL A 58 14.52 -32.12 -27.67
N LEU A 59 15.68 -31.82 -27.10
CA LEU A 59 15.79 -31.08 -25.84
C LEU A 59 15.13 -29.69 -25.92
N THR A 60 15.31 -28.99 -27.04
CA THR A 60 14.68 -27.67 -27.27
C THR A 60 13.16 -27.78 -27.33
N ALA A 61 12.63 -28.76 -28.05
CA ALA A 61 11.19 -29.01 -28.11
C ALA A 61 10.62 -29.42 -26.75
N CYS A 62 11.29 -30.32 -26.03
CA CYS A 62 10.88 -30.73 -24.68
C CYS A 62 10.89 -29.55 -23.70
N LEU A 63 11.90 -28.70 -23.73
CA LEU A 63 11.96 -27.49 -22.91
C LEU A 63 10.80 -26.53 -23.25
N GLY A 64 10.55 -26.29 -24.53
CA GLY A 64 9.43 -25.45 -24.98
C GLY A 64 8.08 -25.98 -24.50
N VAL A 65 7.85 -27.30 -24.63
CA VAL A 65 6.64 -27.95 -24.11
C VAL A 65 6.55 -27.84 -22.59
N ALA A 66 7.64 -28.07 -21.85
CA ALA A 66 7.65 -27.95 -20.40
C ALA A 66 7.34 -26.53 -19.92
N MET A 67 7.87 -25.51 -20.60
CA MET A 67 7.58 -24.11 -20.30
C MET A 67 6.11 -23.75 -20.59
N LEU A 68 5.56 -24.21 -21.72
CA LEU A 68 4.14 -24.03 -22.07
C LEU A 68 3.18 -24.79 -21.14
N ALA A 69 3.59 -25.97 -20.64
CA ALA A 69 2.80 -26.79 -19.73
C ALA A 69 2.72 -26.23 -18.30
N GLY A 70 3.36 -25.09 -18.02
CA GLY A 70 3.28 -24.38 -16.73
C GLY A 70 4.63 -24.04 -16.10
N GLY A 71 5.75 -24.52 -16.66
CA GLY A 71 7.09 -24.21 -16.14
C GLY A 71 7.40 -22.71 -16.14
N TYR A 72 6.93 -21.98 -17.16
CA TYR A 72 7.09 -20.54 -17.22
C TYR A 72 6.28 -19.84 -16.11
N ASN A 73 4.99 -20.18 -15.95
CA ASN A 73 4.14 -19.57 -14.93
C ASN A 73 4.74 -19.79 -13.53
N ALA A 74 5.22 -21.00 -13.23
CA ALA A 74 5.87 -21.29 -11.95
C ALA A 74 7.14 -20.45 -11.73
N LEU A 75 8.01 -20.33 -12.75
CA LEU A 75 9.23 -19.52 -12.66
C LEU A 75 8.90 -18.03 -12.48
N PHE A 76 7.91 -17.55 -13.25
CA PHE A 76 7.49 -16.16 -13.23
C PHE A 76 6.83 -15.81 -11.90
N ASP A 77 5.89 -16.63 -11.40
CA ASP A 77 5.24 -16.43 -10.11
C ASP A 77 6.25 -16.44 -8.97
N ALA A 78 7.26 -17.31 -9.03
CA ALA A 78 8.37 -17.31 -8.08
C ALA A 78 9.20 -16.02 -8.15
N ALA A 79 9.51 -15.55 -9.36
CA ALA A 79 10.22 -14.29 -9.57
C ALA A 79 9.40 -13.09 -9.07
N LEU A 80 8.12 -13.01 -9.44
CA LEU A 80 7.19 -11.97 -9.00
C LEU A 80 7.07 -11.96 -7.48
N LYS A 81 6.85 -13.13 -6.85
CA LYS A 81 6.83 -13.27 -5.40
C LYS A 81 8.11 -12.74 -4.76
N SER A 82 9.28 -13.09 -5.30
CA SER A 82 10.56 -12.60 -4.77
C SER A 82 10.73 -11.07 -4.83
N GLN A 83 10.04 -10.40 -5.75
CA GLN A 83 10.10 -8.94 -5.92
C GLN A 83 9.01 -8.20 -5.13
N LEU A 84 7.82 -8.81 -4.97
CA LEU A 84 6.67 -8.25 -4.27
C LEU A 84 6.68 -8.52 -2.76
N GLU A 85 7.20 -9.67 -2.32
CA GLU A 85 7.34 -10.00 -0.90
C GLU A 85 8.15 -8.92 -0.17
N ILE A 86 7.69 -8.54 1.02
CA ILE A 86 8.43 -7.64 1.90
C ILE A 86 9.51 -8.42 2.60
N LYS A 87 10.71 -8.36 2.02
CA LYS A 87 11.92 -9.01 2.48
C LYS A 87 13.12 -8.14 2.08
N GLU A 88 14.13 -8.09 2.94
CA GLU A 88 15.36 -7.34 2.64
C GLU A 88 15.94 -7.72 1.27
N GLY A 89 16.27 -6.69 0.47
CA GLY A 89 16.76 -6.84 -0.90
C GLY A 89 15.67 -6.97 -1.98
N SER A 90 14.39 -7.14 -1.62
CA SER A 90 13.30 -7.07 -2.60
C SER A 90 13.01 -5.62 -3.01
N ARG A 91 12.55 -5.41 -4.25
CA ARG A 91 12.20 -4.08 -4.75
C ARG A 91 11.09 -3.43 -3.92
N SER A 92 10.09 -4.22 -3.51
CA SER A 92 8.96 -3.71 -2.72
C SER A 92 9.38 -3.32 -1.31
N TYR A 93 10.30 -4.06 -0.68
CA TYR A 93 10.84 -3.69 0.62
C TYR A 93 11.58 -2.35 0.61
N GLU A 94 12.41 -2.09 -0.41
CA GLU A 94 13.17 -0.83 -0.47
C GLU A 94 12.24 0.40 -0.60
N ILE A 95 11.20 0.29 -1.43
CA ILE A 95 10.18 1.35 -1.61
C ILE A 95 9.31 1.49 -0.35
N TRP A 96 8.90 0.38 0.26
CA TRP A 96 8.06 0.37 1.46
C TRP A 96 8.79 0.90 2.70
N ARG A 97 10.08 0.55 2.87
CA ARG A 97 10.91 1.02 4.00
C ARG A 97 11.05 2.54 3.97
N LYS A 98 11.29 3.11 2.79
CA LYS A 98 11.47 4.55 2.60
C LYS A 98 10.90 4.95 1.25
N THR A 99 9.80 5.69 1.27
CA THR A 99 9.12 6.12 0.05
C THR A 99 10.08 6.97 -0.80
N PRO A 100 10.32 6.63 -2.07
CA PRO A 100 11.35 7.28 -2.89
C PRO A 100 10.96 8.68 -3.37
N PHE A 101 9.71 9.07 -3.21
CA PHE A 101 9.17 10.38 -3.55
C PHE A 101 8.31 10.92 -2.40
N PRO A 102 8.23 12.25 -2.21
CA PRO A 102 7.35 12.82 -1.22
C PRO A 102 5.88 12.64 -1.62
N LEU A 103 5.04 12.38 -0.63
CA LEU A 103 3.60 12.60 -0.73
C LEU A 103 3.32 14.10 -0.62
N ILE A 104 2.19 14.55 -1.15
CA ILE A 104 1.79 15.96 -1.07
C ILE A 104 0.60 16.07 -0.12
N LEU A 105 0.81 16.70 1.04
CA LEU A 105 -0.24 17.06 1.97
C LEU A 105 -0.73 18.48 1.63
N LYS A 106 -1.98 18.61 1.24
CA LYS A 106 -2.66 19.90 1.08
C LYS A 106 -3.69 20.06 2.18
N VAL A 107 -3.66 21.16 2.91
CA VAL A 107 -4.62 21.46 3.96
C VAL A 107 -5.42 22.71 3.63
N TYR A 108 -6.71 22.66 3.88
CA TYR A 108 -7.67 23.74 3.67
C TYR A 108 -8.38 24.01 5.00
N LEU A 109 -8.21 25.22 5.53
CA LEU A 109 -8.77 25.65 6.80
C LEU A 109 -10.11 26.36 6.56
N PHE A 110 -11.08 26.18 7.47
CA PHE A 110 -12.32 26.95 7.44
C PHE A 110 -12.25 28.14 8.39
N ASN A 111 -12.10 29.34 7.82
CA ASN A 111 -12.11 30.62 8.54
C ASN A 111 -13.54 31.08 8.84
N ILE A 112 -13.82 31.47 10.08
CA ILE A 112 -15.14 31.96 10.51
C ILE A 112 -15.21 33.47 10.30
N THR A 113 -15.93 33.89 9.26
CA THR A 113 -16.00 35.30 8.86
C THR A 113 -16.95 36.14 9.72
N ASN A 114 -17.91 35.50 10.39
CA ASN A 114 -18.93 36.15 11.23
C ASN A 114 -18.78 35.82 12.73
N ALA A 115 -17.54 35.70 13.23
CA ALA A 115 -17.22 35.20 14.57
C ALA A 115 -17.97 35.87 15.74
N GLU A 116 -18.22 37.18 15.68
CA GLU A 116 -18.98 37.90 16.72
C GLU A 116 -20.45 37.50 16.76
N ALA A 117 -21.08 37.31 15.59
CA ALA A 117 -22.47 36.89 15.48
C ALA A 117 -22.60 35.39 15.80
N PHE A 118 -21.65 34.58 15.36
CA PHE A 118 -21.55 33.16 15.67
C PHE A 118 -21.52 32.90 17.17
N GLN A 119 -20.72 33.66 17.92
CA GLN A 119 -20.67 33.59 19.40
C GLN A 119 -21.98 34.00 20.09
N LYS A 120 -22.91 34.63 19.35
CA LYS A 120 -24.26 35.00 19.82
C LYS A 120 -25.35 34.08 19.24
N GLY A 121 -24.97 32.96 18.64
CA GLY A 121 -25.88 31.92 18.14
C GLY A 121 -26.26 32.04 16.66
N ALA A 122 -25.64 32.96 15.92
CA ALA A 122 -25.81 32.99 14.48
C ALA A 122 -25.18 31.75 13.82
N LYS A 123 -25.75 31.37 12.67
CA LYS A 123 -25.18 30.33 11.81
C LYS A 123 -23.77 30.74 11.35
N PRO A 124 -22.75 29.87 11.43
CA PRO A 124 -21.38 30.23 11.04
C PRO A 124 -21.24 30.40 9.52
N ASP A 125 -20.57 31.47 9.11
CA ASP A 125 -20.19 31.77 7.73
C ASP A 125 -18.72 31.39 7.51
N LEU A 126 -18.50 30.26 6.83
CA LEU A 126 -17.17 29.69 6.63
C LEU A 126 -16.58 30.13 5.29
N GLN A 127 -15.31 30.50 5.32
CA GLN A 127 -14.49 30.76 4.15
C GLN A 127 -13.35 29.74 4.12
N GLU A 128 -13.27 28.96 3.05
CA GLU A 128 -12.13 28.08 2.81
C GLU A 128 -10.87 28.91 2.53
N CYS A 129 -9.78 28.58 3.23
CA CYS A 129 -8.46 29.18 3.07
C CYS A 129 -7.45 28.07 2.78
N GLY A 130 -6.72 28.17 1.67
CA GLY A 130 -5.73 27.17 1.24
C GLY A 130 -5.64 27.05 -0.29
N PRO A 131 -4.91 26.04 -0.80
CA PRO A 131 -4.20 25.03 -0.03
C PRO A 131 -2.94 25.57 0.65
N TYR A 132 -2.71 25.13 1.89
CA TYR A 132 -1.41 25.15 2.54
C TYR A 132 -0.73 23.81 2.29
N VAL A 133 0.46 23.79 1.69
CA VAL A 133 1.05 22.56 1.14
C VAL A 133 2.36 22.19 1.81
N TRP A 134 2.48 20.92 2.18
CA TRP A 134 3.72 20.31 2.64
C TRP A 134 4.06 19.08 1.80
N ARG A 135 5.36 18.92 1.52
CA ARG A 135 5.94 17.65 1.09
C ARG A 135 6.10 16.76 2.31
N GLU A 136 5.43 15.63 2.26
CA GLU A 136 5.40 14.65 3.32
C GLU A 136 6.29 13.45 2.96
N TYR A 137 7.09 13.01 3.91
CA TYR A 137 8.01 11.90 3.73
C TYR A 137 7.77 10.85 4.80
N HIS A 138 7.84 9.58 4.39
CA HIS A 138 7.63 8.44 5.27
C HIS A 138 8.88 7.56 5.32
N GLU A 139 9.23 7.11 6.52
CA GLU A 139 10.26 6.09 6.72
C GLU A 139 9.85 5.11 7.82
N LYS A 140 10.01 3.81 7.57
CA LYS A 140 9.76 2.78 8.56
C LYS A 140 10.98 2.65 9.48
N LYS A 141 10.75 2.67 10.80
CA LYS A 141 11.78 2.57 11.84
C LYS A 141 11.60 1.31 12.67
N ASN A 142 12.70 0.82 13.25
CA ASN A 142 12.75 -0.37 14.10
C ASN A 142 12.08 -1.60 13.48
N ILE A 143 12.41 -1.87 12.21
CA ILE A 143 11.84 -2.98 11.45
C ILE A 143 12.33 -4.31 12.03
N THR A 144 11.40 -5.22 12.31
CA THR A 144 11.71 -6.58 12.79
C THR A 144 10.87 -7.60 12.02
N PHE A 145 11.53 -8.52 11.32
CA PHE A 145 10.88 -9.67 10.69
C PHE A 145 10.63 -10.78 11.69
N ASN A 146 9.44 -11.38 11.64
CA ASN A 146 8.98 -12.37 12.60
C ASN A 146 8.83 -13.74 11.92
N ALA A 147 8.98 -14.83 12.70
CA ALA A 147 8.87 -16.20 12.21
C ALA A 147 7.48 -16.57 11.65
N ASN A 148 6.44 -15.78 11.95
CA ASN A 148 5.07 -15.97 11.47
C ASN A 148 4.76 -15.20 10.16
N ASN A 149 5.79 -14.93 9.35
CA ASN A 149 5.70 -14.22 8.07
C ASN A 149 5.14 -12.79 8.19
N THR A 150 5.35 -12.15 9.33
CA THR A 150 4.99 -10.74 9.56
C THR A 150 6.21 -9.87 9.74
N VAL A 151 6.04 -8.56 9.58
CA VAL A 151 7.03 -7.53 9.88
C VAL A 151 6.42 -6.54 10.86
N THR A 152 7.17 -6.22 11.92
CA THR A 152 6.81 -5.24 12.95
C THR A 152 7.62 -3.96 12.72
N TYR A 153 6.99 -2.79 12.78
CA TYR A 153 7.66 -1.52 12.52
C TYR A 153 6.90 -0.33 13.09
N PHE A 154 7.63 0.78 13.26
CA PHE A 154 7.07 2.12 13.46
C PHE A 154 7.10 2.90 12.16
N GLN A 155 6.18 3.85 12.01
CA GLN A 155 6.19 4.80 10.90
C GLN A 155 6.62 6.17 11.41
N GLN A 156 7.66 6.73 10.79
CA GLN A 156 8.08 8.12 11.00
C GLN A 156 7.61 8.96 9.81
N ARG A 157 6.96 10.08 10.11
CA ARG A 157 6.49 11.06 9.13
C ARG A 157 7.14 12.40 9.39
N TRP A 158 7.52 13.12 8.34
CA TRP A 158 7.93 14.51 8.46
C TRP A 158 7.45 15.34 7.28
N TRP A 159 7.24 16.62 7.55
CA TRP A 159 6.63 17.56 6.62
C TRP A 159 7.58 18.72 6.36
N ILE A 160 7.73 19.07 5.09
CA ILE A 160 8.53 20.22 4.63
C ILE A 160 7.58 21.15 3.88
N TRP A 161 7.51 22.40 4.31
CA TRP A 161 6.68 23.43 3.66
C TRP A 161 7.02 23.57 2.17
N ASP A 162 6.00 23.67 1.33
CA ASP A 162 6.12 23.89 -0.11
C ASP A 162 5.46 25.22 -0.49
N GLU A 163 6.28 26.26 -0.61
CA GLU A 163 5.82 27.62 -0.94
C GLU A 163 5.23 27.70 -2.36
N GLU A 164 5.85 27.01 -3.32
CA GLU A 164 5.41 27.02 -4.73
C GLU A 164 4.01 26.41 -4.89
N LEU A 165 3.78 25.24 -4.29
CA LEU A 165 2.48 24.57 -4.37
C LEU A 165 1.42 25.23 -3.48
N SER A 166 1.81 26.03 -2.49
CA SER A 166 0.90 26.83 -1.67
C SER A 166 0.44 28.12 -2.36
N GLY A 167 1.11 28.50 -3.46
CA GLY A 167 0.75 29.67 -4.26
C GLY A 167 0.88 30.97 -3.46
N ASN A 168 -0.21 31.72 -3.34
CA ASN A 168 -0.24 32.99 -2.58
C ASN A 168 -0.50 32.81 -1.09
N ASN A 169 -0.76 31.57 -0.62
CA ASN A 169 -1.04 31.32 0.78
C ASN A 169 0.26 31.31 1.60
N SER A 170 0.25 31.96 2.76
CA SER A 170 1.38 32.02 3.68
C SER A 170 1.10 31.22 4.95
N ARG A 171 2.15 30.66 5.54
CA ARG A 171 2.10 30.06 6.89
C ARG A 171 1.64 31.05 7.97
N ASP A 172 1.79 32.34 7.72
CA ASP A 172 1.39 33.43 8.62
C ASP A 172 -0.04 33.92 8.37
N ASP A 173 -0.78 33.33 7.41
CA ASP A 173 -2.16 33.70 7.12
C ASP A 173 -3.03 33.59 8.38
N VAL A 174 -3.79 34.65 8.64
CA VAL A 174 -4.61 34.75 9.86
C VAL A 174 -5.91 34.01 9.69
N ILE A 175 -6.17 33.08 10.61
CA ILE A 175 -7.33 32.20 10.65
C ILE A 175 -8.07 32.44 11.95
N VAL A 176 -9.37 32.76 11.83
CA VAL A 176 -10.30 32.86 12.94
C VAL A 176 -11.10 31.56 12.99
N THR A 177 -11.00 30.82 14.08
CA THR A 177 -11.63 29.49 14.21
C THR A 177 -12.14 29.23 15.62
N LEU A 178 -12.95 28.19 15.79
CA LEU A 178 -13.43 27.75 17.10
C LEU A 178 -12.23 27.31 17.96
N ASN A 179 -12.15 27.80 19.21
CA ASN A 179 -11.20 27.25 20.16
C ASN A 179 -11.69 25.85 20.60
N THR A 180 -10.97 24.83 20.16
CA THR A 180 -11.34 23.42 20.37
C THR A 180 -11.09 22.95 21.80
N VAL A 181 -10.13 23.56 22.50
CA VAL A 181 -9.74 23.17 23.86
C VAL A 181 -10.89 23.32 24.86
N PRO A 182 -11.55 24.50 25.01
CA PRO A 182 -12.66 24.66 25.94
C PRO A 182 -13.88 23.82 25.54
N VAL A 183 -14.10 23.59 24.24
CA VAL A 183 -15.19 22.73 23.74
C VAL A 183 -14.95 21.27 24.11
N ALA A 184 -13.73 20.77 23.92
CA ALA A 184 -13.36 19.41 24.30
C ALA A 184 -13.40 19.21 25.83
N ALA A 185 -12.94 20.19 26.60
CA ALA A 185 -13.03 20.15 28.06
C ALA A 185 -14.48 20.12 28.55
N ALA A 186 -15.34 20.97 27.99
CA ALA A 186 -16.78 21.00 28.29
C ALA A 186 -17.48 19.69 27.92
N TRP A 187 -17.13 19.12 26.77
CA TRP A 187 -17.69 17.84 26.33
C TRP A 187 -17.27 16.70 27.25
N ASN A 188 -16.02 16.62 27.68
CA ASN A 188 -15.57 15.53 28.54
C ASN A 188 -16.31 15.46 29.90
N VAL A 189 -16.81 16.58 30.40
CA VAL A 189 -17.52 16.66 31.70
C VAL A 189 -19.02 16.96 31.57
N HIS A 190 -19.58 16.89 30.35
CA HIS A 190 -20.94 17.36 30.06
C HIS A 190 -22.05 16.66 30.86
N THR A 191 -21.79 15.46 31.38
CA THR A 191 -22.75 14.69 32.18
C THR A 191 -22.82 15.14 33.65
N SER A 192 -21.90 16.00 34.11
CA SER A 192 -21.83 16.47 35.49
C SER A 192 -21.97 18.00 35.57
N ALA A 193 -23.14 18.46 36.02
CA ALA A 193 -23.42 19.89 36.24
C ALA A 193 -22.43 20.54 37.21
N LEU A 194 -21.97 19.80 38.23
CA LEU A 194 -20.96 20.30 39.18
C LEU A 194 -19.63 20.58 38.49
N LEU A 195 -19.14 19.64 37.68
CA LEU A 195 -17.87 19.78 36.96
C LEU A 195 -17.96 20.86 35.88
N LEU A 196 -19.10 21.00 35.18
CA LEU A 196 -19.34 22.10 34.26
C LEU A 196 -19.27 23.46 34.96
N GLY A 197 -19.87 23.60 36.14
CA GLY A 197 -19.81 24.84 36.91
C GLY A 197 -18.39 25.20 37.37
N MET A 198 -17.62 24.19 37.82
CA MET A 198 -16.19 24.37 38.14
C MET A 198 -15.39 24.80 36.91
N LEU A 199 -15.61 24.15 35.78
CA LEU A 199 -14.95 24.46 34.51
C LEU A 199 -15.27 25.88 34.04
N ASN A 200 -16.53 26.32 34.15
CA ASN A 200 -16.92 27.70 33.83
C ASN A 200 -16.20 28.73 34.71
N GLY A 201 -16.01 28.42 36.00
CA GLY A 201 -15.22 29.23 36.91
C GLY A 201 -13.75 29.35 36.50
N ILE A 202 -13.15 28.24 36.06
CA ILE A 202 -11.78 28.22 35.53
C ILE A 202 -11.69 29.07 34.25
N PHE A 203 -12.56 28.84 33.28
CA PHE A 203 -12.62 29.61 32.03
C PHE A 203 -12.74 31.11 32.29
N THR A 204 -13.60 31.51 33.23
CA THR A 204 -13.75 32.91 33.64
C THR A 204 -12.45 33.47 34.24
N LYS A 205 -11.79 32.70 35.12
CA LYS A 205 -10.53 33.10 35.77
C LYS A 205 -9.39 33.31 34.77
N VAL A 206 -9.25 32.40 33.80
CA VAL A 206 -8.16 32.44 32.80
C VAL A 206 -8.52 33.27 31.56
N LYS A 207 -9.74 33.84 31.52
CA LYS A 207 -10.28 34.62 30.38
C LYS A 207 -10.28 33.83 29.07
N GLU A 208 -10.69 32.58 29.17
CA GLU A 208 -10.81 31.67 28.02
C GLU A 208 -11.80 32.22 26.97
N LYS A 209 -11.61 31.83 25.70
CA LYS A 209 -12.43 32.29 24.58
C LYS A 209 -12.98 31.13 23.78
N ALA A 210 -14.20 31.30 23.25
CA ALA A 210 -14.81 30.31 22.35
C ALA A 210 -14.23 30.34 20.93
N VAL A 211 -13.65 31.46 20.52
CA VAL A 211 -13.01 31.65 19.21
C VAL A 211 -11.58 32.13 19.42
N VAL A 212 -10.67 31.59 18.63
CA VAL A 212 -9.26 31.96 18.61
C VAL A 212 -8.89 32.52 17.24
N THR A 213 -7.96 33.48 17.25
CA THR A 213 -7.31 34.01 16.04
C THR A 213 -5.86 33.57 16.08
N THR A 214 -5.42 32.87 15.04
CA THR A 214 -4.13 32.17 14.98
C THR A 214 -3.60 32.24 13.55
N THR A 215 -2.32 31.95 13.35
CA THR A 215 -1.77 31.72 12.00
C THR A 215 -2.07 30.30 11.51
N ALA A 216 -1.98 30.08 10.19
CA ALA A 216 -2.08 28.75 9.57
C ALA A 216 -1.04 27.77 10.13
N GLU A 217 0.21 28.20 10.34
CA GLU A 217 1.27 27.37 10.94
C GLU A 217 0.95 26.96 12.38
N GLN A 218 0.47 27.90 13.19
CA GLN A 218 0.16 27.64 14.60
C GLN A 218 -1.00 26.66 14.75
N ILE A 219 -2.08 26.80 13.96
CA ILE A 219 -3.22 25.90 14.07
C ILE A 219 -2.92 24.51 13.49
N LEU A 220 -2.01 24.41 12.52
CA LEU A 220 -1.65 23.14 11.90
C LEU A 220 -0.53 22.40 12.61
N PHE A 221 0.62 23.03 12.85
CA PHE A 221 1.83 22.34 13.30
C PHE A 221 2.44 22.87 14.60
N SER A 222 2.73 24.17 14.70
CA SER A 222 3.56 24.70 15.81
C SER A 222 2.79 24.86 17.12
N GLY A 223 1.47 24.90 17.05
CA GLY A 223 0.58 25.07 18.19
C GLY A 223 0.40 26.50 18.66
N TYR A 224 -0.82 26.86 19.04
CA TYR A 224 -1.11 28.07 19.80
C TYR A 224 -1.18 27.77 21.30
N GLU A 225 -0.83 28.76 22.12
CA GLU A 225 -0.92 28.69 23.59
C GLU A 225 -2.37 28.88 24.03
N ASP A 226 -2.81 28.02 24.94
CA ASP A 226 -4.18 28.01 25.44
C ASP A 226 -4.20 28.21 26.96
N PRO A 227 -4.93 29.23 27.47
CA PRO A 227 -4.95 29.55 28.89
C PRO A 227 -5.40 28.39 29.79
N VAL A 228 -6.28 27.51 29.33
CA VAL A 228 -6.72 26.33 30.09
C VAL A 228 -5.61 25.29 30.15
N LEU A 229 -4.89 25.04 29.06
CA LEU A 229 -3.75 24.12 29.06
C LEU A 229 -2.64 24.61 30.02
N ASP A 230 -2.33 25.90 30.01
CA ASP A 230 -1.33 26.47 30.92
C ASP A 230 -1.78 26.39 32.38
N TRP A 231 -3.05 26.71 32.64
CA TRP A 231 -3.63 26.54 33.97
C TRP A 231 -3.56 25.09 34.46
N MET A 232 -3.84 24.10 33.60
CA MET A 232 -3.75 22.68 33.97
C MET A 232 -2.33 22.27 34.38
N LYS A 233 -1.29 22.76 33.69
CA LYS A 233 0.11 22.47 34.05
C LYS A 233 0.49 23.08 35.40
N GLU A 234 0.06 24.31 35.63
CA GLU A 234 0.36 25.06 36.86
C GLU A 234 -0.38 24.54 38.10
N ASN A 235 -1.40 23.69 37.91
CA ASN A 235 -2.20 23.13 38.98
C ASN A 235 -1.98 21.61 39.03
N PRO A 236 -1.06 21.11 39.88
CA PRO A 236 -0.59 19.71 39.86
C PRO A 236 -1.71 18.63 39.87
N PRO A 237 -2.84 18.79 40.59
CA PRO A 237 -3.93 17.82 40.53
C PRO A 237 -4.53 17.62 39.12
N PHE A 238 -4.35 18.60 38.22
CA PHE A 238 -4.89 18.59 36.86
C PHE A 238 -3.82 18.37 35.78
N SER A 239 -2.54 18.42 36.14
CA SER A 239 -1.41 18.27 35.20
C SER A 239 -1.34 16.90 34.50
N SER A 240 -2.00 15.87 35.05
CA SER A 240 -2.03 14.52 34.47
C SER A 240 -3.13 14.29 33.43
N PHE A 241 -4.09 15.21 33.27
CA PHE A 241 -5.18 15.06 32.29
C PHE A 241 -4.71 15.19 30.84
N THR A 242 -3.59 15.89 30.61
CA THR A 242 -3.00 16.04 29.28
C THR A 242 -1.50 16.24 29.40
N THR A 243 -0.76 15.74 28.42
CA THR A 243 0.68 15.99 28.27
C THR A 243 0.96 17.12 27.27
N TYR A 244 -0.07 17.63 26.60
CA TYR A 244 0.03 18.67 25.60
C TYR A 244 0.08 20.05 26.23
N ASP A 245 1.01 20.86 25.71
CA ASP A 245 1.24 22.22 26.17
C ASP A 245 0.68 23.30 25.26
N LYS A 246 0.40 22.96 24.00
CA LYS A 246 -0.24 23.81 23.00
C LYS A 246 -1.26 22.99 22.22
N PHE A 247 -2.10 23.66 21.45
CA PHE A 247 -3.02 22.99 20.53
C PHE A 247 -2.65 23.27 19.07
N ALA A 248 -2.53 22.21 18.28
CA ALA A 248 -2.53 22.22 16.82
C ALA A 248 -3.08 20.87 16.31
N TRP A 249 -3.57 20.82 15.07
CA TRP A 249 -4.12 19.58 14.49
C TRP A 249 -3.07 18.48 14.27
N PHE A 250 -1.82 18.87 14.01
CA PHE A 250 -0.67 17.99 13.83
C PHE A 250 0.42 18.24 14.88
N TYR A 251 0.04 18.78 16.04
CA TYR A 251 0.97 19.18 17.09
C TYR A 251 1.86 18.02 17.54
N GLY A 252 3.18 18.25 17.54
CA GLY A 252 4.16 17.26 17.99
C GLY A 252 4.23 15.98 17.15
N ARG A 253 3.66 15.94 15.93
CA ARG A 253 3.76 14.76 15.05
C ARG A 253 5.08 14.68 14.29
N ASN A 254 5.63 15.83 13.91
CA ASN A 254 6.78 15.91 13.02
C ASN A 254 7.99 15.13 13.56
N LEU A 255 8.54 14.23 12.74
CA LEU A 255 9.68 13.37 13.06
C LEU A 255 9.46 12.39 14.23
N THR A 256 8.23 12.20 14.70
CA THR A 256 7.97 11.20 15.75
C THR A 256 7.86 9.79 15.17
N THR A 257 8.26 8.79 15.94
CA THR A 257 8.12 7.37 15.58
C THR A 257 6.97 6.68 16.30
N TYR A 258 6.43 7.29 17.36
CA TYR A 258 5.44 6.67 18.24
C TYR A 258 4.00 7.11 17.96
N TYR A 259 3.80 8.25 17.29
CA TYR A 259 2.47 8.86 17.14
C TYR A 259 1.50 7.97 16.37
N ASP A 260 1.95 7.38 15.25
CA ASP A 260 1.11 6.52 14.43
C ASP A 260 0.92 5.11 15.03
N GLY A 261 1.69 4.76 16.06
CA GLY A 261 1.67 3.46 16.74
C GLY A 261 2.57 2.39 16.11
N LEU A 262 2.59 1.22 16.73
CA LEU A 262 3.35 0.04 16.32
C LEU A 262 2.51 -0.83 15.39
N PHE A 263 2.97 -1.03 14.16
CA PHE A 263 2.29 -1.85 13.16
C PHE A 263 2.89 -3.25 13.11
N ASN A 264 2.05 -4.24 12.84
CA ASN A 264 2.47 -5.56 12.38
C ASN A 264 1.69 -5.96 11.13
N MET A 265 2.43 -6.29 10.09
CA MET A 265 1.89 -6.50 8.76
C MET A 265 2.41 -7.81 8.18
N LYS A 266 1.56 -8.53 7.45
CA LYS A 266 1.92 -9.72 6.69
C LYS A 266 2.80 -9.34 5.51
N THR A 267 3.89 -10.09 5.33
CA THR A 267 4.94 -9.80 4.35
C THR A 267 4.66 -10.36 2.95
N GLY A 268 3.73 -11.32 2.84
CA GLY A 268 3.50 -12.10 1.62
C GLY A 268 4.43 -13.30 1.44
N ALA A 269 5.30 -13.59 2.42
CA ALA A 269 6.26 -14.70 2.35
C ALA A 269 5.58 -16.09 2.31
N ASP A 270 4.41 -16.23 2.92
CA ASP A 270 3.55 -17.40 2.75
C ASP A 270 2.87 -17.36 1.37
N THR A 271 1.96 -16.42 1.18
CA THR A 271 1.22 -16.18 -0.07
C THR A 271 1.09 -14.69 -0.31
N LEU A 272 1.19 -14.27 -1.58
CA LEU A 272 0.98 -12.88 -1.96
C LEU A 272 -0.45 -12.40 -1.67
N GLU A 273 -1.41 -13.31 -1.47
CA GLU A 273 -2.74 -12.96 -0.98
C GLU A 273 -2.72 -12.28 0.40
N ASN A 274 -1.65 -12.48 1.18
CA ASN A 274 -1.47 -11.86 2.48
C ASN A 274 -0.58 -10.60 2.43
N LEU A 275 -0.02 -10.24 1.28
CA LEU A 275 0.84 -9.07 1.14
C LEU A 275 0.13 -7.81 1.61
N GLY A 276 0.78 -7.06 2.50
CA GLY A 276 0.31 -5.75 2.95
C GLY A 276 -0.81 -5.80 4.00
N LYS A 277 -1.37 -6.98 4.31
CA LYS A 277 -2.46 -7.09 5.29
C LYS A 277 -1.95 -6.84 6.71
N ILE A 278 -2.67 -6.03 7.48
CA ILE A 278 -2.37 -5.82 8.90
C ILE A 278 -2.75 -7.08 9.70
N ASP A 279 -1.89 -7.51 10.63
CA ASP A 279 -2.21 -8.57 11.60
C ASP A 279 -2.70 -7.95 12.92
N TRP A 280 -2.01 -6.90 13.38
CA TRP A 280 -2.40 -6.13 14.57
C TRP A 280 -1.82 -4.71 14.52
N TRP A 281 -2.41 -3.82 15.30
CA TRP A 281 -1.92 -2.47 15.57
C TRP A 281 -1.80 -2.30 17.08
N ASN A 282 -0.69 -1.74 17.57
CA ASN A 282 -0.39 -1.60 18.99
C ASN A 282 -0.62 -2.90 19.80
N LYS A 283 -0.15 -4.03 19.23
CA LYS A 283 -0.22 -5.38 19.81
C LYS A 283 -1.64 -5.91 20.04
N THR A 284 -2.65 -5.33 19.39
CA THR A 284 -4.03 -5.80 19.45
C THR A 284 -4.67 -5.93 18.05
N ARG A 285 -5.57 -6.90 17.91
CA ARG A 285 -6.39 -7.10 16.70
C ARG A 285 -7.74 -6.38 16.77
N SER A 286 -8.05 -5.79 17.91
CA SER A 286 -9.25 -4.99 18.14
C SER A 286 -8.91 -3.76 18.99
N THR A 287 -9.44 -2.62 18.60
CA THR A 287 -9.23 -1.35 19.30
C THR A 287 -10.29 -1.15 20.39
N PRO A 288 -10.03 -0.29 21.39
CA PRO A 288 -11.03 0.08 22.38
C PRO A 288 -11.98 1.20 21.90
N PHE A 289 -11.88 1.64 20.64
CA PHE A 289 -12.54 2.85 20.17
C PHE A 289 -14.03 2.64 19.83
N PHE A 290 -14.37 1.46 19.36
CA PHE A 290 -15.72 1.11 18.90
C PHE A 290 -16.18 -0.22 19.52
N SER A 291 -17.46 -0.53 19.37
CA SER A 291 -17.96 -1.86 19.72
C SER A 291 -17.62 -2.87 18.62
N PRO A 292 -17.47 -4.17 18.93
CA PRO A 292 -17.40 -5.20 17.90
C PRO A 292 -18.66 -5.21 17.02
N PRO A 293 -18.54 -5.54 15.72
CA PRO A 293 -17.31 -5.86 14.97
C PRO A 293 -16.52 -4.64 14.46
N CYS A 294 -17.01 -3.41 14.62
CA CYS A 294 -16.42 -2.17 14.07
C CYS A 294 -15.00 -1.87 14.57
N ASN A 295 -14.63 -2.43 15.73
CA ASN A 295 -13.33 -2.19 16.34
C ASN A 295 -12.19 -3.07 15.81
N SER A 296 -12.45 -3.93 14.82
CA SER A 296 -11.46 -4.85 14.27
C SER A 296 -10.38 -4.13 13.45
N VAL A 297 -9.13 -4.54 13.66
CA VAL A 297 -7.95 -4.06 12.91
C VAL A 297 -7.75 -4.98 11.72
N THR A 298 -8.20 -4.57 10.53
CA THR A 298 -8.22 -5.43 9.33
C THR A 298 -7.97 -4.66 8.04
N GLY A 299 -7.65 -5.37 6.97
CA GLY A 299 -7.34 -4.79 5.66
C GLY A 299 -5.85 -4.60 5.45
N SER A 300 -5.49 -3.76 4.49
CA SER A 300 -4.11 -3.37 4.21
C SER A 300 -3.62 -2.31 5.22
N ALA A 301 -2.31 -2.23 5.43
CA ALA A 301 -1.67 -1.10 6.09
C ALA A 301 -1.71 0.21 5.27
N GLY A 302 -2.12 0.15 3.99
CA GLY A 302 -2.43 1.30 3.14
C GLY A 302 -1.51 1.48 1.94
N GLU A 303 -0.27 1.00 1.98
CA GLU A 303 0.68 1.23 0.89
C GLU A 303 0.69 0.12 -0.17
N MET A 304 0.26 -1.09 0.18
CA MET A 304 0.32 -2.26 -0.70
C MET A 304 -0.88 -3.17 -0.49
N PHE A 305 -1.36 -3.76 -1.57
CA PHE A 305 -2.46 -4.71 -1.56
C PHE A 305 -2.00 -6.01 -2.22
N PRO A 306 -2.72 -7.12 -1.97
CA PRO A 306 -2.48 -8.35 -2.72
C PRO A 306 -2.53 -8.14 -4.24
N PRO A 307 -1.79 -8.91 -5.05
CA PRO A 307 -1.96 -8.90 -6.50
C PRO A 307 -3.34 -9.45 -6.91
N ASN A 308 -3.70 -9.26 -8.18
CA ASN A 308 -4.96 -9.72 -8.78
C ASN A 308 -6.23 -9.15 -8.09
N GLN A 309 -6.24 -7.83 -7.88
CA GLN A 309 -7.38 -7.14 -7.28
C GLN A 309 -8.68 -7.34 -8.07
N LYS A 310 -9.78 -7.51 -7.34
CA LYS A 310 -11.12 -7.69 -7.90
C LYS A 310 -11.87 -6.36 -7.98
N ARG A 311 -12.95 -6.32 -8.76
CA ARG A 311 -13.81 -5.14 -8.94
C ARG A 311 -14.92 -5.08 -7.89
N ASP A 312 -14.57 -5.25 -6.62
CA ASP A 312 -15.50 -5.22 -5.49
C ASP A 312 -15.14 -4.11 -4.50
N HIS A 313 -14.09 -4.30 -3.70
CA HIS A 313 -13.67 -3.36 -2.66
C HIS A 313 -12.25 -3.63 -2.18
N VAL A 314 -11.66 -2.60 -1.56
CA VAL A 314 -10.44 -2.70 -0.76
C VAL A 314 -10.70 -2.19 0.65
N ILE A 315 -9.96 -2.72 1.62
CA ILE A 315 -10.04 -2.30 3.03
C ILE A 315 -8.67 -1.83 3.47
N ILE A 316 -8.62 -0.69 4.14
CA ILE A 316 -7.39 -0.07 4.66
C ILE A 316 -7.59 0.21 6.14
N TYR A 317 -6.68 -0.26 6.99
CA TYR A 317 -6.64 0.19 8.36
C TYR A 317 -5.90 1.52 8.44
N SER A 318 -6.54 2.55 9.01
CA SER A 318 -5.92 3.85 9.23
C SER A 318 -5.89 4.15 10.72
N SER A 319 -4.69 4.35 11.28
CA SER A 319 -4.53 4.80 12.67
C SER A 319 -5.05 6.23 12.86
N ASP A 320 -4.99 7.08 11.82
CA ASP A 320 -5.54 8.43 11.85
C ASP A 320 -7.08 8.44 11.87
N LEU A 321 -7.74 7.48 11.22
CA LEU A 321 -9.20 7.34 11.25
C LEU A 321 -9.69 6.42 12.36
N CYS A 322 -8.76 5.74 13.06
CA CYS A 322 -9.03 4.84 14.18
C CYS A 322 -9.86 3.59 13.81
N MET A 323 -10.03 3.30 12.51
CA MET A 323 -10.83 2.19 11.99
C MET A 323 -10.32 1.65 10.66
N SER A 324 -10.89 0.51 10.24
CA SER A 324 -10.70 -0.06 8.91
C SER A 324 -11.69 0.55 7.92
N VAL A 325 -11.21 1.33 6.94
CA VAL A 325 -12.02 1.99 5.91
C VAL A 325 -12.19 1.08 4.71
N LYS A 326 -13.44 0.95 4.25
CA LYS A 326 -13.80 0.21 3.04
C LYS A 326 -14.04 1.17 1.87
N LEU A 327 -13.30 0.96 0.78
CA LEU A 327 -13.46 1.69 -0.48
C LEU A 327 -14.00 0.74 -1.55
N HIS A 328 -15.01 1.18 -2.29
CA HIS A 328 -15.68 0.35 -3.29
C HIS A 328 -15.11 0.59 -4.68
N TYR A 329 -15.12 -0.43 -5.53
CA TYR A 329 -14.79 -0.24 -6.94
C TYR A 329 -15.77 0.74 -7.59
N LYS A 330 -15.23 1.70 -8.36
CA LYS A 330 -16.01 2.69 -9.10
C LYS A 330 -15.92 2.45 -10.60
N GLU A 331 -14.71 2.48 -11.15
CA GLU A 331 -14.48 2.49 -12.59
C GLU A 331 -13.06 2.04 -12.97
N ASN A 332 -12.85 1.75 -14.25
CA ASN A 332 -11.53 1.55 -14.82
C ASN A 332 -10.90 2.91 -15.12
N VAL A 333 -9.61 3.06 -14.85
CA VAL A 333 -8.86 4.28 -15.12
C VAL A 333 -7.57 3.96 -15.88
N THR A 334 -6.95 4.98 -16.45
CA THR A 334 -5.63 4.86 -17.07
C THR A 334 -4.78 6.06 -16.63
N ASN A 335 -3.70 5.79 -15.90
CA ASN A 335 -2.74 6.81 -15.46
C ASN A 335 -1.39 6.51 -16.13
N ASP A 336 -0.82 7.49 -16.83
CA ASP A 336 0.44 7.34 -17.57
C ASP A 336 0.49 6.11 -18.49
N GLY A 337 -0.65 5.70 -19.06
CA GLY A 337 -0.77 4.52 -19.93
C GLY A 337 -0.77 3.16 -19.20
N ILE A 338 -0.92 3.15 -17.87
CA ILE A 338 -1.11 1.96 -17.05
C ILE A 338 -2.60 1.85 -16.69
N ARG A 339 -3.21 0.69 -16.96
CA ARG A 339 -4.61 0.42 -16.60
C ARG A 339 -4.74 0.19 -15.10
N GLY A 340 -5.81 0.73 -14.51
CA GLY A 340 -6.07 0.66 -13.09
C GLY A 340 -7.54 0.48 -12.75
N TYR A 341 -7.82 0.07 -11.52
CA TYR A 341 -9.14 0.14 -10.90
C TYR A 341 -9.19 1.28 -9.91
N ARG A 342 -10.17 2.17 -10.07
CA ARG A 342 -10.45 3.22 -9.09
C ARG A 342 -11.36 2.66 -8.01
N PHE A 343 -10.86 2.67 -6.78
CA PHE A 343 -11.63 2.47 -5.57
C PHE A 343 -11.91 3.82 -4.92
N TRP A 344 -13.09 4.03 -4.35
CA TRP A 344 -13.47 5.32 -3.79
C TRP A 344 -14.32 5.22 -2.53
N GLY A 345 -14.35 6.34 -1.79
CA GLY A 345 -15.24 6.53 -0.66
C GLY A 345 -16.65 6.90 -1.12
N SER A 346 -17.59 5.97 -1.02
CA SER A 346 -19.00 6.17 -1.36
C SER A 346 -19.80 6.71 -0.17
N ASN A 347 -21.08 6.99 -0.38
CA ASN A 347 -22.03 7.35 0.68
C ASN A 347 -22.21 6.28 1.78
N THR A 348 -21.67 5.07 1.57
CA THR A 348 -21.65 3.98 2.56
C THR A 348 -20.42 4.00 3.48
N THR A 349 -19.34 4.71 3.12
CA THR A 349 -18.06 4.64 3.86
C THR A 349 -18.17 5.22 5.27
N PHE A 350 -18.86 6.35 5.44
CA PHE A 350 -19.15 6.97 6.74
C PHE A 350 -20.66 6.96 7.07
N ALA A 351 -21.39 5.99 6.52
CA ALA A 351 -22.81 5.82 6.81
C ALA A 351 -23.03 5.27 8.22
N ASN A 352 -24.14 5.64 8.84
CA ASN A 352 -24.58 5.04 10.11
C ASN A 352 -25.46 3.80 9.88
N GLY A 353 -25.94 3.20 10.96
CA GLY A 353 -26.81 2.01 10.96
C GLY A 353 -28.09 2.12 10.12
N SER A 354 -28.64 3.33 9.94
CA SER A 354 -29.88 3.50 9.14
C SER A 354 -29.67 3.28 7.64
N VAL A 355 -28.44 3.45 7.15
CA VAL A 355 -28.09 3.27 5.73
C VAL A 355 -27.32 1.97 5.53
N VAL A 356 -26.43 1.61 6.46
CA VAL A 356 -25.65 0.37 6.42
C VAL A 356 -25.91 -0.41 7.70
N PRO A 357 -26.76 -1.45 7.68
CA PRO A 357 -27.00 -2.30 8.83
C PRO A 357 -25.70 -2.88 9.39
N GLY A 358 -25.51 -2.80 10.70
CA GLY A 358 -24.29 -3.20 11.39
C GLY A 358 -23.34 -2.03 11.72
N ASN A 359 -23.52 -0.85 11.12
CA ASN A 359 -22.70 0.33 11.44
C ASN A 359 -23.10 1.01 12.77
N GLU A 360 -24.11 0.51 13.48
CA GLU A 360 -24.46 0.97 14.83
C GLU A 360 -23.29 0.80 15.81
N CYS A 361 -22.37 -0.15 15.56
CA CYS A 361 -21.20 -0.32 16.40
C CYS A 361 -20.15 0.82 16.32
N TYR A 362 -20.29 1.75 15.37
CA TYR A 362 -19.48 2.98 15.31
C TYR A 362 -20.02 4.10 16.23
N CYS A 363 -21.17 3.91 16.87
CA CYS A 363 -21.66 4.86 17.86
C CYS A 363 -20.80 4.81 19.13
N VAL A 364 -20.54 5.97 19.74
CA VAL A 364 -19.70 6.10 20.93
C VAL A 364 -20.54 6.70 22.05
N LYS A 365 -20.58 6.04 23.22
CA LYS A 365 -21.38 6.47 24.39
C LYS A 365 -22.84 6.79 24.01
N ASP A 366 -23.48 5.88 23.28
CA ASP A 366 -24.84 6.02 22.74
C ASP A 366 -25.07 7.20 21.77
N THR A 367 -24.00 7.92 21.39
CA THR A 367 -24.03 8.99 20.41
C THR A 367 -23.66 8.44 19.04
N CYS A 368 -24.68 8.26 18.22
CA CYS A 368 -24.53 7.92 16.80
C CYS A 368 -24.36 9.19 15.97
N ALA A 369 -23.29 9.22 15.19
CA ALA A 369 -23.11 10.28 14.20
C ALA A 369 -24.14 10.10 13.07
N PRO A 370 -24.64 11.20 12.48
CA PRO A 370 -25.53 11.06 11.33
C PRO A 370 -24.76 10.64 10.08
N THR A 371 -25.48 10.14 9.08
CA THR A 371 -24.89 9.58 7.85
C THR A 371 -23.91 10.55 7.19
N GLY A 372 -22.71 10.05 6.89
CA GLY A 372 -21.61 10.81 6.31
C GLY A 372 -20.58 11.30 7.33
N LEU A 373 -20.81 11.05 8.62
CA LEU A 373 -19.87 11.33 9.70
C LEU A 373 -19.44 10.04 10.41
N LEU A 374 -18.16 9.96 10.78
CA LEU A 374 -17.60 9.00 11.72
C LEU A 374 -17.35 9.70 13.06
N ASN A 375 -17.86 9.16 14.17
CA ASN A 375 -17.56 9.66 15.50
C ASN A 375 -16.13 9.24 15.90
N ALA A 376 -15.22 10.20 16.08
CA ALA A 376 -13.83 9.95 16.45
C ALA A 376 -13.53 10.26 17.93
N GLU A 377 -14.57 10.50 18.74
CA GLU A 377 -14.42 10.91 20.14
C GLU A 377 -13.52 9.97 20.95
N SER A 378 -13.74 8.67 20.81
CA SER A 378 -13.04 7.64 21.59
C SER A 378 -11.54 7.56 21.29
N CYS A 379 -11.10 7.99 20.11
CA CYS A 379 -9.68 8.00 19.75
C CYS A 379 -9.02 9.39 19.77
N ARG A 380 -9.80 10.46 20.04
CA ARG A 380 -9.32 11.84 20.11
C ARG A 380 -9.46 12.42 21.52
N MET A 381 -9.03 11.65 22.52
CA MET A 381 -9.01 12.05 23.95
C MET A 381 -10.38 12.55 24.47
N GLY A 382 -11.48 11.99 23.95
CA GLY A 382 -12.83 12.41 24.34
C GLY A 382 -13.27 13.75 23.76
N ALA A 383 -12.48 14.39 22.89
CA ALA A 383 -12.93 15.57 22.17
C ALA A 383 -14.08 15.21 21.22
N PRO A 384 -15.08 16.09 21.02
CA PRO A 384 -16.25 15.79 20.20
C PRO A 384 -15.95 15.95 18.71
N ALA A 385 -14.95 15.20 18.22
CA ALA A 385 -14.44 15.24 16.86
C ALA A 385 -15.14 14.22 15.97
N PHE A 386 -15.47 14.65 14.75
CA PHE A 386 -16.17 13.86 13.75
C PHE A 386 -15.45 13.97 12.40
N ILE A 387 -15.27 12.83 11.74
CA ILE A 387 -14.60 12.77 10.44
C ILE A 387 -15.66 12.68 9.34
N SER A 388 -15.46 13.38 8.23
CA SER A 388 -16.30 13.30 7.04
C SER A 388 -15.46 13.36 5.77
N PHE A 389 -16.09 13.24 4.60
CA PHE A 389 -15.47 13.77 3.39
C PHE A 389 -15.53 15.31 3.36
N PRO A 390 -14.64 15.98 2.61
CA PRO A 390 -14.63 17.43 2.50
C PRO A 390 -15.98 18.02 2.06
N HIS A 391 -16.33 19.17 2.63
CA HIS A 391 -17.60 19.87 2.45
C HIS A 391 -18.83 18.99 2.67
N PHE A 392 -18.74 17.98 3.54
CA PHE A 392 -19.79 17.00 3.75
C PHE A 392 -20.23 16.29 2.46
N PHE A 393 -19.30 16.07 1.52
CA PHE A 393 -19.55 15.27 0.33
C PHE A 393 -20.09 13.87 0.73
N ASN A 394 -21.13 13.41 0.03
CA ASN A 394 -21.83 12.14 0.32
C ASN A 394 -22.42 12.00 1.74
N ALA A 395 -22.60 13.11 2.47
CA ALA A 395 -23.23 13.11 3.78
C ALA A 395 -24.70 13.56 3.71
N ASP A 396 -25.40 13.46 4.83
CA ASP A 396 -26.78 13.93 4.93
C ASP A 396 -26.89 15.44 4.69
N PRO A 397 -27.78 15.91 3.79
CA PRO A 397 -27.97 17.33 3.50
C PRO A 397 -28.27 18.21 4.73
N TYR A 398 -28.79 17.66 5.83
CA TYR A 398 -29.01 18.47 7.04
C TYR A 398 -27.69 19.07 7.56
N LEU A 399 -26.54 18.43 7.35
CA LEU A 399 -25.22 18.93 7.75
C LEU A 399 -24.85 20.21 7.01
N LEU A 400 -25.14 20.26 5.70
CA LEU A 400 -24.94 21.45 4.88
C LEU A 400 -25.81 22.61 5.35
N ASN A 401 -26.99 22.32 5.91
CA ASN A 401 -27.88 23.35 6.44
C ASN A 401 -27.40 23.95 7.77
N MET A 402 -26.43 23.33 8.47
CA MET A 402 -25.91 23.82 9.74
C MET A 402 -24.86 24.94 9.60
N VAL A 403 -24.21 25.07 8.44
CA VAL A 403 -23.16 26.06 8.18
C VAL A 403 -23.33 26.72 6.81
N ASN A 404 -22.74 27.89 6.59
CA ASN A 404 -22.71 28.54 5.27
C ASN A 404 -21.29 28.43 4.68
N GLY A 405 -21.18 28.43 3.35
CA GLY A 405 -19.88 28.43 2.64
C GLY A 405 -19.38 27.06 2.16
N LEU A 406 -20.11 25.97 2.41
CA LEU A 406 -19.74 24.64 1.90
C LEU A 406 -20.29 24.38 0.50
N LYS A 407 -19.48 23.73 -0.35
CA LYS A 407 -19.86 23.32 -1.70
C LYS A 407 -19.28 21.94 -2.02
N PRO A 408 -20.01 20.83 -1.77
CA PRO A 408 -19.51 19.50 -2.08
C PRO A 408 -19.37 19.29 -3.59
N GLU A 409 -18.18 18.91 -4.07
CA GLU A 409 -17.86 18.64 -5.47
C GLU A 409 -17.10 17.30 -5.55
N GLU A 410 -17.63 16.32 -6.28
CA GLU A 410 -17.07 14.97 -6.33
C GLU A 410 -15.61 14.93 -6.76
N GLU A 411 -15.26 15.65 -7.82
CA GLU A 411 -13.89 15.69 -8.36
C GLU A 411 -12.87 16.19 -7.33
N LYS A 412 -13.28 17.14 -6.48
CA LYS A 412 -12.42 17.75 -5.46
C LYS A 412 -12.45 17.01 -4.14
N HIS A 413 -13.57 16.40 -3.76
CA HIS A 413 -13.83 15.96 -2.39
C HIS A 413 -13.97 14.43 -2.25
N ALA A 414 -14.07 13.68 -3.34
CA ALA A 414 -14.07 12.22 -3.24
C ALA A 414 -12.68 11.69 -2.85
N PHE A 415 -12.63 10.86 -1.81
CA PHE A 415 -11.50 9.98 -1.56
C PHE A 415 -11.43 8.96 -2.70
N HIS A 416 -10.28 8.84 -3.38
CA HIS A 416 -10.06 7.73 -4.30
C HIS A 416 -8.64 7.15 -4.24
N MET A 417 -8.52 5.91 -4.69
CA MET A 417 -7.29 5.16 -4.82
C MET A 417 -7.34 4.36 -6.12
N ASP A 418 -6.44 4.65 -7.03
CA ASP A 418 -6.26 3.93 -8.29
C ASP A 418 -5.20 2.85 -8.09
N ILE A 419 -5.58 1.58 -8.27
CA ILE A 419 -4.70 0.42 -8.02
C ILE A 419 -4.45 -0.33 -9.32
N ILE A 420 -3.19 -0.73 -9.56
CA ILE A 420 -2.81 -1.64 -10.65
C ILE A 420 -3.31 -3.04 -10.27
N PRO A 421 -4.30 -3.63 -10.96
CA PRO A 421 -4.96 -4.83 -10.49
C PRO A 421 -4.02 -6.02 -10.33
N GLU A 422 -3.14 -6.23 -11.31
CA GLU A 422 -2.22 -7.37 -11.37
C GLU A 422 -1.17 -7.31 -10.26
N LEU A 423 -0.79 -6.11 -9.81
CA LEU A 423 0.28 -5.91 -8.83
C LEU A 423 -0.22 -5.55 -7.42
N GLY A 424 -1.48 -5.12 -7.27
CA GLY A 424 -2.00 -4.61 -6.00
C GLY A 424 -1.32 -3.31 -5.54
N THR A 425 -0.64 -2.60 -6.45
CA THR A 425 0.12 -1.39 -6.14
C THR A 425 -0.70 -0.13 -6.43
N PRO A 426 -0.88 0.78 -5.46
CA PRO A 426 -1.50 2.09 -5.70
C PRO A 426 -0.63 2.93 -6.65
N MET A 427 -1.25 3.55 -7.66
CA MET A 427 -0.56 4.43 -8.62
C MET A 427 -0.96 5.90 -8.49
N ASN A 428 -2.17 6.17 -8.04
CA ASN A 428 -2.67 7.53 -7.79
C ASN A 428 -3.70 7.49 -6.67
N VAL A 429 -3.38 8.16 -5.57
CA VAL A 429 -4.20 8.22 -4.36
C VAL A 429 -4.48 9.68 -4.05
N ALA A 430 -5.74 9.99 -3.79
CA ALA A 430 -6.14 11.23 -3.13
C ALA A 430 -6.97 10.85 -1.91
N ALA A 431 -6.30 10.70 -0.77
CA ALA A 431 -6.96 10.47 0.50
C ALA A 431 -7.46 11.82 1.02
N ARG A 432 -8.79 12.01 1.02
CA ARG A 432 -9.42 13.30 1.33
C ARG A 432 -10.40 13.14 2.48
N VAL A 433 -10.14 13.84 3.58
CA VAL A 433 -10.98 13.78 4.77
C VAL A 433 -11.07 15.16 5.44
N GLN A 434 -12.14 15.36 6.18
CA GLN A 434 -12.46 16.59 6.90
C GLN A 434 -12.63 16.30 8.38
N ILE A 435 -12.11 17.20 9.21
CA ILE A 435 -12.26 17.18 10.65
C ILE A 435 -13.33 18.20 11.03
N ASN A 436 -14.29 17.76 11.84
CA ASN A 436 -15.41 18.55 12.31
C ASN A 436 -15.47 18.48 13.83
N ILE A 437 -15.89 19.56 14.48
CA ILE A 437 -16.14 19.59 15.92
C ILE A 437 -17.62 19.78 16.17
N ARG A 438 -18.20 18.88 16.95
CA ARG A 438 -19.58 19.00 17.41
C ARG A 438 -19.66 20.09 18.48
N ILE A 439 -20.46 21.12 18.18
CA ILE A 439 -20.72 22.22 19.09
C ILE A 439 -22.19 22.23 19.52
N GLN A 440 -22.42 22.61 20.77
CA GLN A 440 -23.76 22.76 21.33
C GLN A 440 -23.79 23.87 22.39
N PRO A 441 -24.95 24.53 22.59
CA PRO A 441 -25.09 25.57 23.59
C PRO A 441 -25.12 25.01 25.03
N TYR A 442 -24.28 25.53 25.91
CA TYR A 442 -24.27 25.21 27.35
C TYR A 442 -25.02 26.29 28.16
N LYS A 443 -26.34 26.39 27.98
CA LYS A 443 -27.18 27.46 28.57
C LYS A 443 -27.39 27.37 30.08
N GLY A 444 -27.15 26.20 30.66
CA GLY A 444 -27.58 25.86 32.01
C GLY A 444 -29.08 25.59 32.00
N THR A 445 -29.48 24.33 32.04
CA THR A 445 -30.89 23.90 32.01
C THR A 445 -31.42 23.49 33.38
N GLY A 446 -30.52 23.29 34.35
CA GLY A 446 -30.89 22.99 35.73
C GLY A 446 -31.47 24.20 36.47
N LYS A 447 -32.21 23.93 37.56
CA LYS A 447 -32.86 24.94 38.43
C LYS A 447 -31.93 26.07 38.91
N PHE A 448 -30.64 25.78 39.04
CA PHE A 448 -29.62 26.73 39.50
C PHE A 448 -28.60 27.10 38.41
N HIS A 449 -28.78 26.63 37.18
CA HIS A 449 -27.92 26.88 36.03
C HIS A 449 -26.42 26.57 36.26
N PHE A 450 -26.09 25.62 37.15
CA PHE A 450 -24.71 25.21 37.41
C PHE A 450 -24.02 24.55 36.19
N ASP A 451 -24.81 24.00 35.26
CA ASP A 451 -24.38 23.39 34.01
C ASP A 451 -24.12 24.39 32.87
N ARG A 452 -24.15 25.70 33.15
CA ARG A 452 -23.86 26.75 32.17
C ARG A 452 -22.35 26.92 31.94
N ILE A 453 -21.96 27.14 30.69
CA ILE A 453 -20.62 27.61 30.33
C ILE A 453 -20.74 28.92 29.55
N ASP A 454 -20.28 30.02 30.14
CA ASP A 454 -20.56 31.37 29.67
C ASP A 454 -20.02 31.67 28.27
N ILE A 455 -18.86 31.13 27.93
CA ILE A 455 -18.27 31.31 26.60
C ILE A 455 -18.93 30.42 25.53
N LEU A 456 -19.61 29.35 25.92
CA LEU A 456 -20.23 28.38 24.98
C LEU A 456 -21.77 28.42 24.97
N LYS A 457 -22.40 29.18 25.87
CA LYS A 457 -23.87 29.13 26.11
C LYS A 457 -24.71 29.52 24.90
N ASP A 458 -24.20 30.42 24.08
CA ASP A 458 -24.92 31.00 22.94
C ASP A 458 -24.45 30.40 21.62
N LEU A 459 -23.45 29.52 21.60
CA LEU A 459 -23.01 28.87 20.36
C LEU A 459 -24.15 28.08 19.70
N PRO A 460 -24.23 28.08 18.36
CA PRO A 460 -25.22 27.30 17.66
C PRO A 460 -24.96 25.80 17.85
N ASN A 461 -26.00 25.02 17.65
CA ASN A 461 -25.91 23.56 17.59
C ASN A 461 -25.51 23.17 16.15
N ALA A 462 -24.29 22.66 15.97
CA ALA A 462 -23.78 22.28 14.65
C ALA A 462 -22.68 21.20 14.73
N TYR A 463 -22.38 20.58 13.58
CA TYR A 463 -21.08 19.94 13.33
C TYR A 463 -20.25 20.95 12.54
N LEU A 464 -19.31 21.61 13.20
CA LEU A 464 -18.54 22.71 12.61
C LEU A 464 -17.30 22.15 11.88
N PRO A 465 -17.19 22.29 10.55
CA PRO A 465 -15.96 22.00 9.82
C PRO A 465 -14.81 22.87 10.30
N MET A 466 -13.68 22.23 10.61
CA MET A 466 -12.47 22.92 11.07
C MET A 466 -11.45 23.04 9.94
N LEU A 467 -11.19 21.91 9.29
CA LEU A 467 -10.31 21.80 8.13
C LEU A 467 -10.61 20.54 7.36
N TRP A 468 -10.16 20.49 6.11
CA TRP A 468 -10.00 19.26 5.37
C TRP A 468 -8.62 19.19 4.74
N PHE A 469 -8.16 17.98 4.46
CA PHE A 469 -6.87 17.78 3.82
C PHE A 469 -6.94 16.70 2.74
N GLU A 470 -6.05 16.86 1.76
CA GLU A 470 -5.73 15.87 0.73
C GLU A 470 -4.30 15.39 0.97
N GLU A 471 -4.14 14.10 1.27
CA GLU A 471 -2.85 13.42 1.17
C GLU A 471 -2.80 12.74 -0.21
N LYS A 472 -1.98 13.30 -1.10
CA LYS A 472 -1.83 12.84 -2.48
C LYS A 472 -0.55 12.03 -2.65
N ALA A 473 -0.70 10.79 -3.09
CA ALA A 473 0.40 9.92 -3.50
C ALA A 473 0.21 9.55 -4.96
N ALA A 474 1.04 10.11 -5.84
CA ALA A 474 1.02 9.81 -7.27
C ALA A 474 2.36 9.19 -7.66
N MET A 475 2.31 8.06 -8.37
CA MET A 475 3.49 7.41 -8.92
C MET A 475 4.18 8.39 -9.88
N PRO A 476 5.49 8.64 -9.71
CA PRO A 476 6.25 9.44 -10.65
C PRO A 476 6.23 8.87 -12.08
N PRO A 477 6.09 9.71 -13.13
CA PRO A 477 5.99 9.23 -14.52
C PRO A 477 7.20 8.42 -15.02
N ASP A 478 8.39 8.63 -14.44
CA ASP A 478 9.62 7.89 -14.76
C ASP A 478 9.60 6.43 -14.28
N MET A 479 8.72 6.08 -13.32
CA MET A 479 8.49 4.70 -12.91
C MET A 479 7.58 3.94 -13.89
N ALA A 480 6.74 4.65 -14.65
CA ALA A 480 5.74 4.04 -15.53
C ALA A 480 6.32 3.08 -16.59
N PRO A 481 7.45 3.37 -17.28
CA PRO A 481 8.06 2.45 -18.24
C PRO A 481 8.42 1.09 -17.63
N SER A 482 9.03 1.08 -16.43
CA SER A 482 9.40 -0.16 -15.74
C SER A 482 8.18 -1.02 -15.42
N ILE A 483 7.11 -0.38 -14.94
CA ILE A 483 5.86 -1.05 -14.61
C ILE A 483 5.17 -1.57 -15.88
N LYS A 484 5.14 -0.79 -16.97
CA LYS A 484 4.61 -1.25 -18.26
C LYS A 484 5.36 -2.46 -18.80
N THR A 485 6.69 -2.48 -18.71
CA THR A 485 7.48 -3.66 -19.10
C THR A 485 7.11 -4.88 -18.26
N LEU A 486 6.97 -4.72 -16.94
CA LEU A 486 6.53 -5.80 -16.05
C LEU A 486 5.13 -6.31 -16.41
N LEU A 487 4.16 -5.40 -16.61
CA LEU A 487 2.80 -5.73 -17.01
C LEU A 487 2.73 -6.38 -18.39
N PHE A 488 3.59 -5.96 -19.33
CA PHE A 488 3.69 -6.60 -20.63
C PHE A 488 4.17 -8.05 -20.50
N LEU A 489 5.16 -8.33 -19.64
CA LEU A 489 5.63 -9.70 -19.38
C LEU A 489 4.58 -10.57 -18.67
N LEU A 490 3.69 -9.95 -17.89
CA LEU A 490 2.55 -10.59 -17.21
C LEU A 490 1.40 -10.96 -18.17
N ASP A 491 0.96 -10.00 -18.99
CA ASP A 491 -0.35 -10.07 -19.68
C ASP A 491 -0.25 -10.46 -21.16
N THR A 492 0.95 -10.45 -21.76
CA THR A 492 1.08 -10.71 -23.20
C THR A 492 1.34 -12.18 -23.55
N PRO A 493 0.73 -12.70 -24.64
CA PRO A 493 1.04 -14.01 -25.16
C PRO A 493 2.46 -14.08 -25.76
N THR A 494 3.24 -12.99 -25.73
CA THR A 494 4.62 -12.91 -26.24
C THR A 494 5.45 -14.11 -25.81
N LEU A 495 5.35 -14.51 -24.54
CA LEU A 495 6.13 -15.62 -24.02
C LEU A 495 5.55 -16.98 -24.44
N THR A 496 4.23 -17.10 -24.54
CA THR A 496 3.62 -18.28 -25.17
C THR A 496 4.02 -18.42 -26.64
N ILE A 497 4.15 -17.31 -27.37
CA ILE A 497 4.63 -17.27 -28.76
C ILE A 497 6.09 -17.68 -28.82
N ILE A 498 6.96 -17.11 -27.97
CA ILE A 498 8.39 -17.46 -27.91
C ILE A 498 8.57 -18.96 -27.65
N TRP A 499 7.91 -19.52 -26.63
CA TRP A 499 8.02 -20.94 -26.32
C TRP A 499 7.38 -21.83 -27.41
N SER A 500 6.31 -21.37 -28.06
CA SER A 500 5.73 -22.07 -29.23
C SER A 500 6.69 -22.09 -30.43
N LEU A 501 7.45 -21.02 -30.66
CA LEU A 501 8.49 -20.98 -31.68
C LEU A 501 9.63 -21.94 -31.36
N PHE A 502 10.06 -22.05 -30.10
CA PHE A 502 11.07 -23.06 -29.69
C PHE A 502 10.58 -24.49 -29.96
N VAL A 503 9.31 -24.79 -29.68
CA VAL A 503 8.71 -26.09 -30.03
C VAL A 503 8.70 -26.29 -31.55
N ALA A 504 8.23 -25.31 -32.32
CA ALA A 504 8.17 -25.41 -33.78
C ALA A 504 9.56 -25.63 -34.41
N ILE A 505 10.57 -24.87 -33.97
CA ILE A 505 11.96 -25.02 -34.43
C ILE A 505 12.49 -26.41 -34.09
N GLY A 506 12.30 -26.88 -32.86
CA GLY A 506 12.72 -28.22 -32.45
C GLY A 506 12.09 -29.31 -33.31
N VAL A 507 10.78 -29.22 -33.58
CA VAL A 507 10.06 -30.18 -34.44
C VAL A 507 10.54 -30.11 -35.90
N ILE A 508 10.71 -28.91 -36.46
CA ILE A 508 11.18 -28.73 -37.85
C ILE A 508 12.57 -29.34 -38.03
N VAL A 509 13.48 -29.13 -37.08
CA VAL A 509 14.84 -29.69 -37.14
C VAL A 509 14.81 -31.22 -37.02
N VAL A 510 14.01 -31.78 -36.11
CA VAL A 510 13.85 -33.24 -35.98
C VAL A 510 13.31 -33.82 -37.29
N VAL A 511 12.22 -33.27 -37.83
CA VAL A 511 11.62 -33.73 -39.09
C VAL A 511 12.60 -33.58 -40.25
N GLY A 512 13.33 -32.46 -40.33
CA GLY A 512 14.33 -32.23 -41.36
C GLY A 512 15.48 -33.25 -41.33
N ILE A 513 16.00 -33.58 -40.14
CA ILE A 513 17.04 -34.59 -39.98
C ILE A 513 16.51 -35.98 -40.35
N LEU A 514 15.29 -36.33 -39.94
CA LEU A 514 14.67 -37.61 -40.26
C LEU A 514 14.39 -37.76 -41.76
N LEU A 515 13.89 -36.71 -42.42
CA LEU A 515 13.65 -36.69 -43.86
C LEU A 515 14.95 -36.76 -44.67
N ASP A 516 16.00 -36.06 -44.26
CA ASP A 516 17.33 -36.17 -44.90
C ASP A 516 17.92 -37.57 -44.71
N HIS A 517 17.82 -38.13 -43.50
CA HIS A 517 18.27 -39.50 -43.25
C HIS A 517 17.49 -40.52 -44.10
N TRP A 518 16.17 -40.37 -44.19
CA TRP A 518 15.32 -41.20 -45.03
C TRP A 518 15.64 -41.05 -46.52
N ARG A 519 15.85 -39.84 -47.04
CA ARG A 519 16.27 -39.59 -48.43
C ARG A 519 17.61 -40.26 -48.74
N LYS A 520 18.60 -40.13 -47.85
CA LYS A 520 19.93 -40.76 -48.06
C LYS A 520 19.89 -42.28 -48.04
N HIS A 521 18.97 -42.88 -47.28
CA HIS A 521 18.74 -44.33 -47.32
C HIS A 521 17.93 -44.78 -48.54
N ARG A 522 17.04 -43.93 -49.09
CA ARG A 522 16.27 -44.23 -50.30
C ARG A 522 17.08 -44.15 -51.60
N VAL A 523 18.18 -43.40 -51.62
CA VAL A 523 19.11 -43.30 -52.77
C VAL A 523 20.09 -44.49 -52.83
N TYR A 524 20.05 -45.39 -51.84
CA TYR A 524 20.82 -46.64 -51.85
C TYR A 524 19.91 -47.84 -52.19
N ASP A 525 19.28 -47.79 -53.36
CA ASP A 525 18.71 -48.98 -54.01
C ASP A 525 19.70 -49.42 -55.10
N PRO A 526 20.47 -50.51 -54.92
CA PRO A 526 21.48 -50.95 -55.88
C PRO A 526 20.91 -51.45 -57.23
N LEU A 527 19.61 -51.31 -57.47
CA LEU A 527 18.88 -51.95 -58.56
C LEU A 527 18.45 -51.03 -59.72
N LEU A 528 18.90 -49.76 -59.74
CA LEU A 528 18.39 -48.77 -60.72
C LEU A 528 19.45 -47.96 -61.50
N ASP A 529 20.66 -48.48 -61.68
CA ASP A 529 21.58 -47.93 -62.70
C ASP A 529 22.31 -49.06 -63.45
N PRO A 530 21.83 -49.42 -64.65
CA PRO A 530 22.72 -49.32 -65.81
C PRO A 530 21.95 -48.91 -67.08
N LEU A 531 21.92 -47.61 -67.40
CA LEU A 531 21.76 -47.13 -68.79
C LEU A 531 22.48 -45.79 -68.95
N MET A 532 23.81 -45.82 -68.92
CA MET A 532 24.70 -44.91 -69.66
C MET A 532 25.95 -45.64 -70.10
#